data_AF-A0A923VSM7-F1
#
_entry.id   AF-A0A923VSM7-F1
#
_cell.length_a   1.000
_cell.length_b   1.000
_cell.length_c   1.000
_cell.angle_alpha   90.00
_cell.angle_beta   90.00
_cell.angle_gamma   90.00
#
_symmetry.space_group_name_H-M   'P 1'
#
loop_
_entity.id
_entity.type
_entity.pdbx_description
1 polymer ?
#
loop_
_entity_poly.entity_id
_entity_poly.type
_entity_poly.pdbx_seq_one_letter_code
_entity_poly.pdbx_strand_id
1 'polypeptide(L)' 'LRFVLTEGKKRQIRRMCEQVGLKVVGLKRVRIGKVMLGNLPVGQWRYVAPHERF' A
#
# COMPACT_ATOMS: atom_id res chain seq x y z
N LEU A 1 -2.63 -7.91 -8.66
CA LEU A 1 -3.75 -7.72 -7.70
C LEU A 1 -3.63 -6.35 -7.04
N ARG A 2 -4.72 -5.59 -6.95
CA ARG A 2 -4.75 -4.31 -6.23
C ARG A 2 -5.77 -4.41 -5.11
N PHE A 3 -5.33 -4.13 -3.88
CA PHE A 3 -6.18 -4.13 -2.70
C PHE A 3 -6.36 -2.69 -2.22
N VAL A 4 -7.60 -2.31 -1.93
CA VAL A 4 -7.92 -1.06 -1.24
C VAL A 4 -8.58 -1.47 0.07
N LEU A 5 -7.93 -1.12 1.18
CA LEU A 5 -8.37 -1.40 2.52
C LEU A 5 -8.42 -0.08 3.27
N THR A 6 -9.45 0.09 4.10
CA THR A 6 -9.58 1.20 5.04
C THR A 6 -8.95 0.87 6.39
N GLU A 7 -8.76 -0.41 6.68
CA GLU A 7 -8.14 -0.93 7.90
C GLU A 7 -6.70 -1.42 7.69
N GLY A 8 -5.88 -1.37 8.74
CA GLY A 8 -4.48 -1.80 8.75
C GLY A 8 -4.19 -3.01 9.64
N LYS A 9 -5.00 -4.09 9.57
CA LYS A 9 -4.80 -5.27 10.44
C LYS A 9 -3.49 -6.02 10.12
N LYS A 10 -2.83 -6.57 11.14
CA LYS A 10 -1.51 -7.22 11.03
C LYS A 10 -1.51 -8.32 9.95
N ARG A 11 -0.71 -8.12 8.89
CA ARG A 11 -0.55 -9.06 7.75
C ARG A 11 -1.86 -9.43 7.03
N GLN A 12 -2.90 -8.58 7.07
CA GLN A 12 -4.22 -8.87 6.51
C GLN A 12 -4.19 -9.35 5.05
N ILE A 13 -3.53 -8.60 4.15
CA ILE A 13 -3.43 -8.98 2.72
C ILE A 13 -2.75 -10.34 2.54
N ARG A 14 -1.71 -10.64 3.32
CA ARG A 14 -1.00 -11.92 3.24
C ARG A 14 -1.91 -13.09 3.65
N ARG A 15 -2.68 -12.91 4.74
CA ARG A 15 -3.65 -13.90 5.21
C ARG A 15 -4.79 -14.11 4.20
N MET A 16 -5.32 -13.03 3.61
CA MET A 16 -6.35 -13.12 2.58
C MET A 16 -5.87 -13.92 1.36
N CYS A 17 -4.63 -13.68 0.90
CA CYS A 17 -4.06 -14.45 -0.20
C CYS A 17 -3.82 -15.92 0.18
N GLU A 18 -3.29 -16.21 1.38
CA GLU A 18 -3.10 -17.59 1.86
C GLU A 18 -4.41 -18.39 1.90
N GLN A 19 -5.51 -17.77 2.34
CA GLN A 19 -6.82 -18.41 2.42
C GLN A 19 -7.35 -18.89 1.07
N VAL A 20 -6.94 -18.25 -0.02
CA VAL A 20 -7.33 -18.63 -1.39
C VAL A 20 -6.22 -19.39 -2.12
N GLY A 21 -5.21 -19.88 -1.41
CA GLY A 21 -4.10 -20.65 -1.98
C GLY A 21 -3.05 -19.82 -2.73
N LEU A 22 -3.05 -18.49 -2.58
CA LEU A 22 -2.09 -17.60 -3.24
C LEU A 22 -0.90 -17.27 -2.34
N LYS A 23 0.32 -17.40 -2.89
CA LYS A 23 1.57 -17.00 -2.21
C LYS A 23 1.94 -15.56 -2.55
N VAL A 24 2.07 -14.70 -1.54
CA VAL A 24 2.49 -13.30 -1.72
C VAL A 24 4.01 -13.22 -1.88
N VAL A 25 4.48 -13.00 -3.11
CA VAL A 25 5.91 -12.79 -3.44
C VAL A 25 6.37 -11.38 -3.13
N GLY A 26 5.51 -10.37 -3.34
CA GLY A 26 5.82 -8.98 -3.08
C GLY A 26 4.57 -8.20 -2.68
N LEU A 27 4.75 -7.22 -1.81
CA LEU A 27 3.68 -6.31 -1.39
C LEU A 27 4.23 -4.88 -1.40
N LYS A 28 3.72 -4.06 -2.30
CA LYS A 28 4.08 -2.64 -2.42
C LYS A 28 2.85 -1.78 -2.13
N ARG A 29 2.97 -0.90 -1.13
CA ARG A 29 1.93 0.10 -0.84
C ARG A 29 2.15 1.30 -1.76
N VAL A 30 1.20 1.54 -2.65
CA VAL A 30 1.29 2.58 -3.70
C VAL A 30 0.56 3.88 -3.34
N ARG A 31 -0.37 3.83 -2.38
CA ARG A 31 -1.21 4.96 -1.98
C ARG A 31 -1.63 4.83 -0.52
N ILE A 32 -1.75 5.97 0.17
CA ILE A 32 -2.38 6.10 1.49
C ILE A 32 -3.35 7.27 1.39
N GLY A 33 -4.64 7.03 1.59
CA GLY A 33 -5.65 8.09 1.42
C GLY A 33 -5.58 8.71 0.02
N LYS A 34 -5.38 10.03 -0.03
CA LYS A 34 -5.18 10.80 -1.28
C LYS A 34 -3.70 10.92 -1.68
N VAL A 35 -2.76 10.49 -0.84
CA VAL A 35 -1.31 10.60 -1.09
C VAL A 35 -0.83 9.41 -1.92
N MET A 36 -0.31 9.67 -3.11
CA MET A 36 0.23 8.66 -4.01
C MET A 36 1.76 8.61 -3.97
N LEU A 37 2.32 7.40 -4.08
CA LEU A 37 3.77 7.20 -4.17
C LEU A 37 4.34 7.83 -5.46
N GLY A 38 3.57 7.79 -6.55
CA GLY A 38 3.94 8.40 -7.83
C GLY A 38 5.28 7.85 -8.35
N ASN A 39 6.15 8.76 -8.78
CA ASN A 39 7.48 8.45 -9.31
C ASN A 39 8.61 8.59 -8.26
N LEU A 40 8.29 8.49 -6.95
CA LEU A 40 9.29 8.61 -5.89
C LEU A 40 10.23 7.40 -5.91
N PRO A 41 11.56 7.61 -6.06
CA PRO A 41 12.53 6.51 -6.02
C PRO A 41 12.52 5.77 -4.68
N VAL A 42 12.88 4.50 -4.71
CA VAL A 42 12.95 3.67 -3.51
C VAL A 42 13.99 4.25 -2.54
N GLY A 43 13.61 4.39 -1.27
CA GLY A 43 14.47 4.93 -0.21
C GLY A 43 14.47 6.47 -0.10
N GLN A 44 13.83 7.17 -1.04
CA GLN A 44 13.67 8.62 -0.95
C GLN A 44 12.37 9.02 -0.25
N TRP A 45 12.32 10.25 0.21
CA TRP A 45 11.15 10.87 0.81
C TRP A 45 10.90 12.25 0.17
N ARG A 46 9.66 12.73 0.25
CA ARG A 46 9.27 14.07 -0.19
C ARG A 46 8.28 14.66 0.81
N TYR A 47 8.18 15.98 0.83
CA TYR A 47 7.11 16.66 1.54
C TYR A 47 5.75 16.39 0.86
N VAL A 48 4.71 16.31 1.70
CA VAL A 48 3.32 16.16 1.26
C VAL A 48 2.85 17.51 0.73
N ALA A 49 2.25 17.53 -0.47
CA ALA A 49 1.76 18.78 -1.03
C ALA A 49 0.55 19.28 -0.22
N PRO A 50 0.27 20.60 -0.15
CA PRO A 50 -0.84 21.14 0.66
C PRO A 50 -2.22 20.55 0.35
N HIS A 51 -2.42 20.01 -0.85
CA HIS A 51 -3.66 19.37 -1.30
C HIS A 51 -3.73 17.86 -1.01
N GLU A 52 -2.62 17.23 -0.63
CA GLU A 52 -2.56 15.81 -0.31
C GLU A 52 -2.87 15.61 1.18
N ARG A 53 -3.96 14.90 1.47
CA ARG A 53 -4.36 14.54 2.84
C ARG A 53 -4.50 13.03 2.99
N PHE A 54 -4.21 12.54 4.19
CA PHE A 54 -4.38 11.14 4.57
C PHE A 54 -5.86 10.74 4.63
#